data_AF-A0A6A5BGW6-F1
#
_entry.id   AF-A0A6A5BGW6-F1
#
_cell.length_a   1.000
_cell.length_b   1.000
_cell.length_c   1.000
_cell.angle_alpha   90.00
_cell.angle_beta   90.00
_cell.angle_gamma   90.00
#
_symmetry.space_group_name_H-M   'P 1'
#
loop_
_entity.id
_entity.type
_entity.pdbx_description
1 polymer ?
#
loop_
_entity_poly.entity_id
_entity_poly.type
_entity_poly.pdbx_seq_one_letter_code
_entity_poly.pdbx_strand_id
1 'polypeptide(L)'
;MGPQQPPKGAQLVWQFCDGCGNNFSMYSLSNMLGLNNYLLIYDAISPMESCSGTYSGGTSYQKQLSPNEFQILDDAFEEMRKNTHDHCNGRFKGTGVFIKGQIKFMMRMGAFTQFETLIRTHNIDSPHHVNDY
;
A
#
# COMPACT_ATOMS: atom_id res chain seq x y z
N MET A 1 -11.06 -7.92 -12.55
CA MET A 1 -11.30 -8.62 -11.26
C MET A 1 -11.89 -7.61 -10.29
N GLY A 2 -12.87 -7.97 -9.47
CA GLY A 2 -13.46 -7.04 -8.50
C GLY A 2 -12.48 -6.67 -7.38
N PRO A 3 -12.75 -5.60 -6.62
CA PRO A 3 -11.91 -5.21 -5.48
C PRO A 3 -11.84 -6.34 -4.45
N GLN A 4 -10.64 -6.57 -3.91
CA GLN A 4 -10.41 -7.62 -2.93
C GLN A 4 -11.06 -7.24 -1.60
N GLN A 5 -12.10 -7.96 -1.20
CA GLN A 5 -12.80 -7.69 0.06
C GLN A 5 -12.04 -8.27 1.25
N PRO A 6 -11.86 -7.50 2.34
CA PRO A 6 -11.25 -8.02 3.55
C PRO A 6 -12.19 -9.03 4.23
N PRO A 7 -11.65 -9.94 5.06
CA PRO A 7 -12.46 -10.86 5.86
C PRO A 7 -13.49 -10.12 6.73
N LYS A 8 -14.65 -10.74 6.95
CA LYS A 8 -15.72 -10.17 7.77
C LYS A 8 -15.22 -9.88 9.19
N GLY A 9 -15.29 -8.62 9.64
CA GLY A 9 -14.81 -8.23 10.98
C GLY A 9 -13.35 -7.77 11.02
N ALA A 10 -12.67 -7.74 9.88
CA ALA A 10 -11.42 -7.02 9.71
C ALA A 10 -11.63 -5.52 9.93
N GLN A 11 -10.70 -4.88 10.64
CA GLN A 11 -10.72 -3.43 10.87
C GLN A 11 -9.63 -2.76 10.07
N LEU A 12 -9.98 -1.74 9.26
CA LEU A 12 -8.99 -0.97 8.50
C LEU A 12 -8.08 -0.23 9.49
N VAL A 13 -6.77 -0.45 9.35
CA VAL A 13 -5.73 0.25 10.11
C VAL A 13 -5.28 1.48 9.34
N TRP A 14 -4.85 1.27 8.09
CA TRP A 14 -4.49 2.35 7.18
C TRP A 14 -4.75 1.98 5.71
N GLN A 15 -4.78 3.01 4.87
CA GLN A 15 -4.91 2.91 3.43
C GLN A 15 -3.94 3.89 2.75
N PHE A 16 -3.35 3.46 1.64
CA PHE A 16 -2.63 4.32 0.71
C PHE A 16 -3.22 4.15 -0.69
N CYS A 17 -3.60 5.27 -1.31
CA CYS A 17 -4.04 5.34 -2.69
C CYS A 17 -2.96 6.06 -3.48
N ASP A 18 -2.37 5.44 -4.49
CA ASP A 18 -1.40 6.15 -5.33
C ASP A 18 -2.10 7.09 -6.33
N GLY A 19 -1.32 7.97 -6.96
CA GLY A 19 -1.85 8.91 -7.97
C GLY A 19 -2.33 8.26 -9.26
N CYS A 20 -2.13 6.95 -9.40
CA CYS A 20 -2.53 6.13 -10.54
C CYS A 20 -3.77 5.26 -10.23
N GLY A 21 -4.30 5.32 -9.00
CA GLY A 21 -5.50 4.60 -8.56
C GLY A 21 -5.23 3.20 -7.99
N ASN A 22 -3.97 2.81 -7.78
CA ASN A 22 -3.64 1.60 -7.03
C ASN A 22 -3.87 1.82 -5.54
N ASN A 23 -4.34 0.79 -4.83
CA ASN A 23 -4.64 0.89 -3.41
C ASN A 23 -3.90 -0.16 -2.60
N PHE A 24 -3.27 0.26 -1.53
CA PHE A 24 -2.77 -0.59 -0.47
C PHE A 24 -3.64 -0.37 0.77
N SER A 25 -4.21 -1.44 1.29
CA SER A 25 -5.06 -1.38 2.48
C SER A 25 -4.55 -2.38 3.50
N MET A 26 -4.35 -1.94 4.74
CA MET A 26 -3.93 -2.82 5.82
C MET A 26 -5.02 -2.96 6.86
N TYR A 27 -5.30 -4.20 7.24
CA TYR A 27 -6.37 -4.55 8.16
C TYR A 27 -5.82 -5.30 9.38
N SER A 28 -6.42 -5.04 10.54
CA SER A 28 -6.29 -5.87 11.72
C SER A 28 -7.38 -6.94 11.72
N LEU A 29 -6.98 -8.19 11.99
CA LEU A 29 -7.85 -9.35 12.14
C LEU A 29 -8.02 -9.76 13.61
N SER A 30 -7.62 -8.91 14.56
CA SER A 30 -7.55 -9.24 15.99
C SER A 30 -8.88 -9.71 16.59
N ASN A 31 -10.02 -9.32 15.99
CA ASN A 31 -11.35 -9.74 16.42
C ASN A 31 -11.77 -11.14 15.98
N MET A 32 -11.01 -11.82 15.11
CA MET A 32 -11.37 -13.15 14.60
C MET A 32 -10.74 -14.30 15.39
N LEU A 33 -9.56 -14.12 15.99
CA LEU A 33 -8.79 -15.23 16.58
C LEU A 33 -8.03 -14.91 17.88
N GLY A 34 -8.16 -13.70 18.45
CA GLY A 34 -7.40 -13.31 19.67
C GLY A 34 -5.88 -13.21 19.46
N LEU A 35 -5.45 -13.24 18.19
CA LEU A 35 -4.06 -13.09 17.77
C LEU A 35 -3.93 -11.78 16.98
N ASN A 36 -2.83 -11.06 17.19
CA ASN A 36 -2.49 -9.86 16.44
C ASN A 36 -2.08 -10.22 15.01
N ASN A 37 -3.08 -10.53 14.19
CA ASN A 37 -2.93 -10.85 12.79
C ASN A 37 -3.25 -9.63 11.95
N TYR A 38 -2.39 -9.32 10.99
CA TYR A 38 -2.57 -8.20 10.08
C TYR A 38 -2.63 -8.71 8.64
N LEU A 39 -3.43 -8.06 7.81
CA LEU A 39 -3.60 -8.40 6.41
C LEU A 39 -3.31 -7.17 5.57
N LEU A 40 -2.37 -7.28 4.65
CA LEU A 40 -2.12 -6.30 3.60
C LEU A 40 -2.83 -6.74 2.32
N ILE A 41 -3.61 -5.84 1.74
CA ILE A 41 -4.29 -6.02 0.46
C ILE A 41 -3.74 -4.98 -0.50
N TYR A 42 -3.27 -5.43 -1.66
CA TYR A 42 -2.93 -4.59 -2.80
C TYR A 42 -3.98 -4.77 -3.89
N ASP A 43 -4.75 -3.73 -4.16
CA ASP A 43 -5.68 -3.64 -5.28
C ASP A 43 -5.03 -2.80 -6.39
N ALA A 44 -4.44 -3.50 -7.37
CA ALA A 44 -3.96 -2.88 -8.58
C ALA A 44 -5.14 -2.30 -9.40
N ILE A 45 -4.96 -1.11 -9.97
CA ILE A 45 -5.91 -0.60 -10.93
C ILE A 45 -5.95 -1.54 -12.14
N SER A 46 -7.17 -1.90 -12.55
CA SER A 46 -7.37 -2.69 -13.76
C SER A 46 -6.89 -1.90 -14.98
N PRO A 47 -6.37 -2.58 -16.02
CA PRO A 47 -5.93 -1.92 -17.23
C PRO A 47 -7.00 -0.98 -17.77
N MET A 48 -6.71 0.31 -17.78
CA MET A 48 -7.59 1.32 -18.35
C MET A 48 -6.93 1.86 -19.61
N GLU A 49 -7.66 1.86 -20.71
CA GLU A 49 -7.20 2.53 -21.92
C GLU A 49 -7.16 4.04 -21.67
N SER A 50 -5.98 4.62 -21.86
CA SER A 50 -5.79 6.07 -21.87
C SER A 50 -5.35 6.52 -23.26
N CYS A 51 -5.47 7.81 -23.56
CA CYS A 51 -4.95 8.39 -24.80
C CYS A 51 -3.42 8.18 -24.98
N SER A 52 -2.70 7.81 -23.91
CA SER A 52 -1.25 7.54 -23.90
C SER A 52 -0.87 6.05 -23.88
N GLY A 53 -1.84 5.13 -23.94
CA GLY A 53 -1.61 3.68 -23.89
C GLY A 53 -2.34 3.00 -22.73
N THR A 54 -2.10 1.69 -22.57
CA THR A 54 -2.69 0.86 -21.51
C THR A 54 -1.78 0.87 -20.28
N TYR A 55 -2.27 1.41 -19.16
CA TYR A 55 -1.59 1.35 -17.87
C TYR A 55 -2.20 0.26 -16.99
N SER A 56 -1.35 -0.57 -16.37
CA SER A 56 -1.76 -1.58 -15.38
C SER A 56 -0.98 -1.37 -14.09
N GLY A 57 -1.66 -1.44 -12.96
CA GLY A 57 -1.05 -1.47 -11.63
C GLY A 57 -0.30 -2.76 -11.30
N GLY A 58 -0.29 -3.74 -12.20
CA GLY A 58 0.21 -5.08 -11.96
C GLY A 58 -0.87 -6.02 -11.41
N THR A 59 -0.45 -7.01 -10.64
CA THR A 59 -1.33 -8.06 -10.10
C THR A 59 -1.73 -7.74 -8.67
N SER A 60 -3.03 -7.66 -8.40
CA SER A 60 -3.55 -7.53 -7.03
C SER A 60 -3.17 -8.74 -6.17
N TYR A 61 -2.87 -8.54 -4.89
CA TYR A 61 -2.50 -9.63 -3.98
C TYR A 61 -2.94 -9.36 -2.53
N GLN A 62 -3.01 -10.43 -1.74
CA GLN A 62 -3.22 -10.36 -0.30
C GLN A 62 -2.07 -11.05 0.42
N LYS A 63 -1.65 -10.47 1.55
CA LYS A 63 -0.60 -11.04 2.38
C LYS A 63 -0.92 -10.90 3.85
N GLN A 64 -0.85 -12.01 4.58
CA GLN A 64 -0.85 -11.97 6.03
C GLN A 64 0.52 -11.53 6.54
N LEU A 65 0.55 -10.52 7.39
CA LEU A 65 1.76 -9.98 7.99
C LEU A 65 1.92 -10.55 9.40
N SER A 66 3.16 -10.91 9.73
CA SER A 66 3.56 -11.14 11.12
C SER A 66 3.54 -9.83 11.91
N PRO A 67 3.49 -9.89 13.26
CA PRO A 67 3.58 -8.70 14.10
C PRO A 67 4.82 -7.84 13.84
N ASN A 68 5.96 -8.48 13.52
CA ASN A 68 7.21 -7.77 13.21
C ASN A 68 7.12 -7.02 11.87
N GLU A 69 6.59 -7.66 10.83
CA GLU A 69 6.42 -7.00 9.53
C GLU A 69 5.44 -5.84 9.61
N PHE A 70 4.35 -6.01 10.37
CA PHE A 70 3.44 -4.93 10.69
C PHE A 70 4.17 -3.77 11.38
N GLN A 71 4.98 -4.04 12.41
CA GLN A 71 5.66 -2.99 13.15
C GLN A 71 6.63 -2.21 12.26
N ILE A 72 7.40 -2.91 11.40
CA ILE A 72 8.30 -2.25 10.44
C ILE A 72 7.53 -1.33 9.49
N LEU A 73 6.39 -1.80 8.96
CA LEU A 73 5.54 -1.01 8.08
C LEU A 73 4.91 0.19 8.81
N ASP A 74 4.50 0.02 10.06
CA ASP A 74 3.90 1.09 10.86
C ASP A 74 4.92 2.15 11.29
N ASP A 75 6.15 1.74 11.62
CA ASP A 75 7.24 2.66 11.94
C ASP A 75 7.66 3.48 10.72
N ALA A 76 7.80 2.81 9.56
CA ALA A 76 8.06 3.50 8.29
C ALA A 76 6.95 4.52 7.97
N PHE A 77 5.70 4.18 8.28
CA PHE A 77 4.59 5.11 8.16
C PHE A 77 4.74 6.33 9.08
N GLU A 78 5.01 6.14 10.36
CA GLU A 78 5.15 7.26 11.30
C GLU A 78 6.33 8.17 10.95
N GLU A 79 7.42 7.60 10.40
CA GLU A 79 8.54 8.37 9.87
C GLU A 79 8.11 9.22 8.66
N MET A 80 7.41 8.62 7.69
CA MET A 80 6.89 9.35 6.53
C MET A 80 5.92 10.47 6.93
N ARG A 81 5.11 10.25 7.98
CA ARG A 81 4.19 11.26 8.52
C ARG A 81 4.94 12.46 9.14
N LYS A 82 6.01 12.21 9.89
CA LYS A 82 6.81 13.27 10.52
C LYS A 82 7.48 14.17 9.47
N ASN A 83 7.81 13.60 8.31
CA ASN A 83 8.47 14.31 7.19
C ASN A 83 7.47 14.81 6.14
N THR A 84 6.23 15.14 6.53
CA THR A 84 5.17 15.60 5.61
C THR A 84 5.52 16.85 4.82
N HIS A 85 6.38 17.73 5.35
CA HIS A 85 6.84 18.91 4.65
C HIS A 85 7.61 18.57 3.36
N ASP A 86 8.37 17.47 3.36
CA ASP A 86 9.19 17.03 2.22
C ASP A 86 8.32 16.48 1.07
N HIS A 87 7.10 16.05 1.38
CA HIS A 87 6.13 15.54 0.41
C HIS A 87 5.40 16.66 -0.34
N CYS A 88 5.42 17.90 0.16
CA CYS A 88 4.68 19.03 -0.44
C CYS A 88 5.53 19.94 -1.34
N ASN A 89 6.87 19.87 -1.26
CA ASN A 89 7.77 20.81 -1.94
C ASN A 89 8.05 20.46 -3.41
N GLY A 90 7.11 20.77 -4.32
CA GLY A 90 7.26 20.70 -5.79
C GLY A 90 6.15 19.91 -6.50
N ARG A 91 5.66 20.42 -7.64
CA ARG A 91 4.41 19.97 -8.28
C ARG A 91 4.51 18.75 -9.21
N PHE A 92 5.67 18.11 -9.35
CA PHE A 92 5.97 17.35 -10.58
C PHE A 92 6.00 15.82 -10.51
N LYS A 93 5.59 15.18 -9.41
CA LYS A 93 5.53 13.70 -9.37
C LYS A 93 4.22 13.25 -8.76
N GLY A 94 3.67 12.15 -9.29
CA GLY A 94 2.42 11.55 -8.83
C GLY A 94 2.32 11.59 -7.31
N THR A 95 1.20 12.08 -6.82
CA THR A 95 0.91 12.19 -5.40
C THR A 95 -0.08 11.08 -5.05
N GLY A 96 0.28 10.26 -4.08
CA GLY A 96 -0.68 9.38 -3.42
C GLY A 96 -1.22 10.02 -2.15
N VAL A 97 -2.30 9.45 -1.62
CA VAL A 97 -2.96 9.87 -0.39
C VAL A 97 -2.85 8.72 0.60
N PHE A 98 -2.30 9.02 1.77
CA PHE A 98 -2.27 8.10 2.89
C PHE A 98 -3.35 8.46 3.91
N ILE A 99 -4.00 7.45 4.50
CA ILE A 99 -5.08 7.57 5.48
C ILE A 99 -4.83 6.57 6.62
N LYS A 100 -4.78 7.04 7.88
CA LYS A 100 -4.74 6.20 9.10
C LYS A 100 -5.65 6.83 10.15
N GLY A 101 -6.82 6.24 10.40
CA GLY A 101 -7.84 6.85 11.26
C GLY A 101 -8.24 8.25 10.77
N GLN A 102 -8.05 9.28 11.61
CA GLN A 102 -8.32 10.69 11.26
C GLN A 102 -7.15 11.39 10.56
N ILE A 103 -5.99 10.73 10.46
CA ILE A 103 -4.79 11.30 9.85
C ILE A 103 -4.85 11.06 8.34
N LYS A 104 -4.71 12.13 7.56
CA LYS A 104 -4.63 12.09 6.10
C LYS A 104 -3.51 13.02 5.63
N PHE A 105 -2.62 12.53 4.77
CA PHE A 105 -1.61 13.38 4.13
C PHE A 105 -1.31 12.92 2.70
N MET A 106 -0.79 13.87 1.90
CA MET A 106 -0.30 13.58 0.56
C MET A 106 1.14 13.07 0.63
N MET A 107 1.43 12.03 -0.13
CA MET A 107 2.74 11.42 -0.19
C MET A 107 3.24 11.42 -1.64
N ARG A 108 4.53 11.70 -1.81
CA ARG A 108 5.16 11.63 -3.14
C ARG A 108 5.43 10.19 -3.52
N MET A 109 5.19 9.85 -4.79
CA MET A 109 5.47 8.50 -5.30
C MET A 109 6.93 8.05 -5.07
N GLY A 110 7.93 8.95 -5.08
CA GLY A 110 9.32 8.57 -4.81
C GLY A 110 9.59 8.12 -3.36
N ALA A 111 8.90 8.73 -2.39
CA ALA A 111 8.95 8.27 -0.99
C ALA A 111 8.14 6.96 -0.84
N PHE A 112 7.04 6.85 -1.58
CA PHE A 112 6.29 5.60 -1.68
C PHE A 112 7.12 4.47 -2.28
N THR A 113 8.03 4.71 -3.24
CA THR A 113 8.87 3.65 -3.79
C THR A 113 9.71 2.93 -2.73
N GLN A 114 10.17 3.63 -1.68
CA GLN A 114 10.89 2.99 -0.57
C GLN A 114 9.96 2.12 0.28
N PHE A 115 8.74 2.60 0.55
CA PHE A 115 7.72 1.84 1.26
C PHE A 115 7.20 0.66 0.44
N GLU A 116 7.01 0.84 -0.86
CA GLU A 116 6.66 -0.20 -1.83
C GLU A 116 7.77 -1.25 -1.94
N THR A 117 9.05 -0.81 -1.95
CA THR A 117 10.19 -1.73 -1.88
C THR A 117 10.13 -2.53 -0.60
N LEU A 118 9.87 -1.89 0.54
CA LEU A 118 9.75 -2.59 1.82
C LEU A 118 8.61 -3.61 1.81
N ILE A 119 7.44 -3.24 1.28
CA ILE A 119 6.32 -4.17 1.06
C ILE A 119 6.75 -5.34 0.17
N ARG A 120 7.42 -5.07 -0.96
CA ARG A 120 7.87 -6.09 -1.94
C ARG A 120 8.98 -7.00 -1.38
N THR A 121 9.92 -6.47 -0.59
CA THR A 121 10.99 -7.22 0.07
C THR A 121 10.45 -8.12 1.17
N HIS A 122 9.39 -7.69 1.87
CA HIS A 122 8.66 -8.61 2.74
C HIS A 122 7.79 -9.59 1.93
N ASN A 123 7.42 -9.30 0.69
CA ASN A 123 6.63 -10.16 -0.20
C ASN A 123 7.44 -11.25 -0.94
N ILE A 124 8.66 -11.61 -0.48
CA ILE A 124 9.48 -12.67 -1.10
C ILE A 124 8.89 -14.04 -0.74
N ASP A 125 7.76 -14.34 -1.36
CA ASP A 125 7.33 -15.65 -1.86
C ASP A 125 6.25 -15.48 -2.96
N SER A 126 6.23 -14.33 -3.66
CA SER A 126 5.46 -14.20 -4.90
C SER A 126 6.38 -14.45 -6.09
N PRO A 127 6.29 -15.61 -6.77
CA PRO A 127 6.99 -15.79 -8.03
C PRO A 127 6.40 -14.80 -9.04
N HIS A 128 7.27 -14.25 -9.89
CA HIS A 128 6.95 -13.32 -10.98
C HIS A 128 6.95 -11.82 -10.62
N HIS A 129 8.16 -11.28 -10.51
CA HIS A 129 8.54 -10.18 -11.40
C HIS A 129 10.04 -10.22 -11.65
N VAL A 130 10.40 -11.05 -12.64
CA VAL A 130 11.56 -10.77 -13.49
C VAL A 130 11.18 -9.51 -14.27
N ASN A 131 12.05 -8.52 -14.27
CA ASN A 131 12.27 -7.71 -15.46
C ASN A 131 13.77 -7.44 -15.55
N ASP A 132 14.35 -8.17 -16.49
CA ASP A 132 15.63 -7.88 -17.10
C ASP A 132 15.69 -6.41 -17.53
N TYR A 133 16.76 -5.74 -17.13
CA TYR A 133 17.41 -4.70 -17.92
C TYR A 133 18.91 -4.97 -17.91
#